data_AF-A0A1X9XXG5-F1
#
_entry.id   AF-A0A1X9XXG5-F1
#
_cell.length_a   1.000
_cell.length_b   1.000
_cell.length_c   1.000
_cell.angle_alpha   90.00
_cell.angle_beta   90.00
_cell.angle_gamma   90.00
#
_symmetry.space_group_name_H-M   'P 1'
#
loop_
_entity.id
_entity.type
_entity.pdbx_description
1 polymer ?
#
loop_
_entity_poly.entity_id
_entity_poly.type
_entity_poly.pdbx_seq_one_letter_code
_entity_poly.pdbx_strand_id
1 'polypeptide(L)'
;TLFIDSQGHGYTSLFLANGIAKFTLGEDVVKNGEQPYTLIQTVTTNYNIGHLATAEGDTVSPDDNYMVALNKWSIDRFAPQGP
;
A
#
# COMPACT_ATOMS: atom_id res chain seq x y z
N THR A 1 -0.09 8.16 -1.34
CA THR A 1 -0.29 8.23 0.12
C THR A 1 0.62 7.23 0.80
N LEU A 2 1.12 7.55 1.99
CA LEU A 2 1.94 6.67 2.83
C LEU A 2 1.08 6.15 3.99
N PHE A 3 1.06 4.83 4.21
CA PHE A 3 0.46 4.19 5.39
C PHE A 3 1.51 3.40 6.15
N ILE A 4 1.31 3.22 7.45
CA ILE A 4 2.20 2.48 8.34
C ILE A 4 1.38 1.40 9.05
N ASP A 5 1.85 0.15 9.02
CA ASP A 5 1.22 -0.96 9.75
C ASP A 5 1.75 -1.09 11.19
N SER A 6 1.14 -1.95 12.01
CA SER A 6 1.56 -2.13 13.40
C SER A 6 2.97 -2.71 13.56
N GLN A 7 3.53 -3.30 12.49
CA GLN A 7 4.85 -3.93 12.45
C GLN A 7 5.97 -2.96 12.07
N GLY A 8 5.61 -1.75 11.62
CA GLY A 8 6.54 -0.71 11.22
C GLY A 8 6.91 -0.74 9.74
N HIS A 9 6.06 -1.35 8.91
CA HIS A 9 6.20 -1.30 7.46
C HIS A 9 5.42 -0.13 6.86
N GLY A 10 6.06 0.59 5.95
CA GLY A 10 5.48 1.65 5.14
C GLY A 10 4.92 1.11 3.83
N TYR A 11 3.76 1.64 3.43
CA TYR A 11 3.09 1.32 2.17
C TYR A 11 2.92 2.58 1.33
N THR A 12 3.47 2.58 0.11
CA THR A 12 3.37 3.71 -0.81
C THR A 12 2.76 3.30 -2.14
N SER A 13 1.81 4.11 -2.61
CA SER A 13 1.20 4.01 -3.95
C SER A 13 2.17 4.51 -5.03
N LEU A 14 2.51 3.66 -5.99
CA LEU A 14 3.30 3.99 -7.17
C LEU A 14 2.39 4.22 -8.37
N PHE A 15 2.03 5.48 -8.62
CA PHE A 15 1.09 5.86 -9.68
C PHE A 15 1.59 5.45 -11.09
N LEU A 16 2.87 5.69 -11.39
CA LEU A 16 3.45 5.37 -12.71
C LEU A 16 3.80 3.89 -12.87
N ALA A 17 4.18 3.22 -11.78
CA ALA A 17 4.56 1.81 -11.81
C ALA A 17 3.37 0.86 -11.62
N ASN A 18 2.14 1.40 -11.47
CA ASN A 18 0.93 0.64 -11.23
C ASN A 18 1.09 -0.37 -10.09
N GLY A 19 1.59 0.08 -8.94
CA GLY A 19 1.85 -0.84 -7.83
C GLY A 19 1.86 -0.19 -6.46
N ILE A 20 1.96 -1.02 -5.44
CA ILE A 20 2.15 -0.62 -4.05
C ILE A 20 3.50 -1.17 -3.61
N ALA A 21 4.37 -0.30 -3.11
CA ALA A 21 5.62 -0.71 -2.50
C ALA A 21 5.43 -0.81 -0.98
N LYS A 22 5.75 -1.99 -0.43
CA LYS A 22 5.90 -2.25 1.00
C LYS A 22 7.40 -2.20 1.34
N PHE A 23 7.76 -1.39 2.32
CA PHE A 23 9.15 -1.20 2.76
C PHE A 23 9.23 -1.08 4.28
N THR A 24 10.37 -1.42 4.86
CA THR A 24 10.63 -1.17 6.29
C THR A 24 10.95 0.29 6.54
N LEU A 25 10.45 0.83 7.65
CA LEU A 25 10.79 2.18 8.11
C LEU A 25 12.09 2.18 8.93
N GLY A 26 12.41 3.31 9.57
CA GLY A 26 13.62 3.44 10.38
C GLY A 26 13.67 2.48 11.57
N GLU A 27 14.87 2.32 12.15
CA GLU A 27 15.15 1.38 13.25
C GLU A 27 14.24 1.59 14.46
N ASP A 28 13.82 2.82 14.72
CA ASP A 28 12.92 3.18 15.83
C ASP A 28 11.47 2.69 15.64
N VAL A 29 11.09 2.30 14.41
CA VAL A 29 9.71 1.95 14.03
C VAL A 29 9.57 0.45 13.74
N VAL A 30 10.62 -0.19 13.26
CA VAL A 30 10.62 -1.62 12.91
C VAL A 30 10.69 -2.49 14.16
N LYS A 31 9.62 -3.24 14.44
CA LYS A 31 9.51 -4.04 15.67
C LYS A 31 10.20 -5.41 15.60
N ASN A 32 10.53 -5.89 14.40
CA ASN A 32 10.93 -7.28 14.15
C ASN A 32 12.42 -7.50 13.85
N GLY A 33 13.26 -6.46 14.00
CA GLY A 33 14.70 -6.55 13.70
C GLY A 33 15.04 -6.67 12.21
N GLU A 34 14.10 -6.32 11.33
CA GLU A 34 14.33 -6.25 9.88
C GLU A 34 15.25 -5.08 9.54
N GLN A 35 16.01 -5.18 8.44
CA GLN A 35 16.89 -4.10 7.98
C GLN A 35 16.05 -2.84 7.67
N PRO A 36 16.40 -1.66 8.21
CA PRO A 36 15.66 -0.43 7.97
C PRO A 36 15.76 -0.01 6.49
N TYR A 37 14.77 0.74 6.01
CA TYR A 37 14.72 1.31 4.65
C TYR A 37 14.88 0.28 3.51
N THR A 38 14.42 -0.94 3.74
CA THR A 38 14.51 -2.04 2.77
C THR A 38 13.17 -2.24 2.09
N LEU A 39 13.18 -2.37 0.76
CA LEU A 39 12.00 -2.78 0.02
C LEU A 39 11.71 -4.25 0.30
N ILE A 40 10.55 -4.54 0.88
CA ILE A 40 10.13 -5.89 1.24
C ILE A 40 9.38 -6.54 0.08
N GLN A 41 8.40 -5.83 -0.48
CA GLN A 41 7.56 -6.37 -1.54
C GLN A 41 6.96 -5.26 -2.39
N THR A 42 6.79 -5.53 -3.68
CA THR A 42 5.96 -4.72 -4.55
C THR A 42 4.73 -5.54 -4.97
N VAL A 43 3.55 -5.00 -4.72
CA VAL A 43 2.28 -5.58 -5.16
C VAL A 43 1.82 -4.84 -6.42
N THR A 44 1.62 -5.57 -7.52
CA THR A 44 1.08 -4.99 -8.75
C THR A 44 -0.42 -4.70 -8.61
N THR A 45 -0.84 -3.56 -9.14
CA THR A 45 -2.22 -3.07 -9.11
C THR A 45 -2.68 -2.70 -10.51
N ASN A 46 -3.99 -2.71 -10.76
CA ASN A 46 -4.56 -2.50 -12.09
C ASN A 46 -5.62 -1.38 -12.00
N TYR A 47 -5.44 -0.15 -12.49
CA TYR A 47 -4.26 0.60 -12.94
C TYR A 47 -4.26 1.99 -12.28
N ASN A 48 -3.12 2.69 -12.31
CA ASN A 48 -2.97 4.07 -11.83
C ASN A 48 -3.55 4.27 -10.43
N ILE A 49 -2.90 3.62 -9.46
CA ILE A 49 -3.31 3.71 -8.07
C ILE A 49 -3.15 5.14 -7.55
N GLY A 50 -4.23 5.69 -6.99
CA GLY A 50 -4.22 6.99 -6.36
C GLY A 50 -4.00 6.86 -4.86
N HIS A 51 -5.10 6.88 -4.12
CA HIS A 51 -5.09 6.75 -2.68
C HIS A 51 -5.08 5.28 -2.25
N LEU A 52 -4.40 5.04 -1.15
CA LEU A 52 -4.48 3.82 -0.38
C LEU A 52 -5.34 4.12 0.86
N ALA A 53 -5.95 3.09 1.45
CA ALA A 53 -6.58 3.16 2.76
C ALA A 53 -6.43 1.79 3.44
N THR A 54 -5.93 1.76 4.67
CA THR A 54 -5.92 0.57 5.52
C THR A 54 -6.98 0.71 6.61
N ALA A 55 -7.52 -0.42 7.08
CA ALA A 55 -8.47 -0.41 8.18
C ALA A 55 -7.79 0.17 9.44
N GLU A 56 -8.36 1.23 10.01
CA GLU A 56 -7.81 1.93 11.17
C GLU A 56 -6.37 2.48 10.99
N GLY A 57 -5.90 2.63 9.74
CA GLY A 57 -4.53 3.04 9.39
C GLY A 57 -4.04 4.37 9.96
N ASP A 58 -4.97 5.31 10.18
CA ASP A 58 -4.69 6.63 10.76
C ASP A 58 -4.84 6.66 12.29
N THR A 59 -5.04 5.50 12.93
CA THR A 59 -5.16 5.36 14.39
C THR A 59 -3.91 4.71 15.00
N VAL A 60 -3.83 4.69 16.33
CA VAL A 60 -2.72 4.03 17.05
C VAL A 60 -2.75 2.50 16.97
N SER A 61 -3.86 1.92 16.49
CA SER A 61 -4.05 0.47 16.34
C SER A 61 -4.55 0.14 14.93
N PRO A 62 -3.71 0.26 13.89
CA PRO A 62 -4.09 -0.17 12.56
C PRO A 62 -4.46 -1.65 12.55
N ASP A 63 -5.57 -1.97 11.89
CA ASP A 63 -6.08 -3.32 11.75
C ASP A 63 -5.42 -3.90 10.47
N ASP A 64 -4.24 -4.51 10.64
CA ASP A 64 -3.28 -4.89 9.58
C ASP A 64 -3.80 -5.94 8.57
N ASN A 65 -5.07 -6.31 8.65
CA ASN A 65 -5.68 -7.39 7.90
C ASN A 65 -6.07 -6.98 6.47
N TYR A 66 -6.43 -5.72 6.24
CA TYR A 66 -6.99 -5.28 4.96
C TYR A 66 -6.46 -3.92 4.50
N MET A 67 -6.09 -3.86 3.22
CA MET A 67 -5.70 -2.64 2.52
C MET A 67 -6.53 -2.49 1.25
N VAL A 68 -7.14 -1.31 1.07
CA VAL A 68 -7.94 -0.94 -0.09
C VAL A 68 -7.16 0.01 -0.97
N ALA A 69 -7.02 -0.37 -2.24
CA ALA A 69 -6.39 0.43 -3.28
C ALA A 69 -7.46 1.10 -4.17
N LEU A 70 -7.45 2.43 -4.20
CA LEU A 70 -8.37 3.21 -5.04
C LEU A 70 -7.72 3.51 -6.39
N ASN A 71 -7.88 2.56 -7.32
CA ASN A 71 -7.36 2.64 -8.67
C ASN A 71 -8.24 3.54 -9.53
N LYS A 72 -7.61 4.43 -10.31
CA LYS A 72 -8.35 5.40 -11.13
C LYS A 72 -8.90 4.79 -12.42
N TRP A 73 -8.28 3.72 -12.92
CA TRP A 73 -8.58 3.15 -14.22
C TRP A 73 -8.92 1.67 -14.05
N SER A 74 -10.11 1.28 -14.51
CA SER A 74 -10.60 -0.10 -14.42
C SER A 74 -10.51 -0.89 -15.73
N ILE A 75 -10.17 -0.22 -16.84
CA ILE A 75 -9.92 -0.72 -18.21
C ILE A 75 -10.60 -2.06 -18.53
N ASP A 76 -9.93 -3.17 -18.21
CA ASP A 76 -10.27 -4.54 -18.60
C ASP A 76 -10.76 -5.41 -17.43
N ARG A 77 -10.90 -4.83 -16.23
CA ARG A 77 -11.26 -5.55 -15.00
C ARG A 77 -12.75 -5.83 -14.86
N PHE A 78 -13.59 -5.16 -15.65
CA PHE A 78 -15.04 -5.32 -15.63
C PHE A 78 -15.60 -5.51 -17.04
N ALA A 79 -16.82 -6.05 -17.11
CA ALA A 79 -17.53 -6.13 -18.37
C ALA A 79 -17.66 -4.73 -19.00
N PRO A 80 -17.38 -4.57 -20.30
CA PRO A 80 -17.45 -3.28 -20.97
C PRO A 80 -18.90 -2.77 -20.96
N GLN A 81 -19.12 -1.56 -20.42
CA GLN A 81 -20.44 -0.91 -20.37
C GLN A 81 -20.57 0.28 -21.33
N GLY A 82 -19.67 0.37 -22.30
CA GLY A 82 -19.58 1.49 -23.24
C GLY A 82 -18.65 2.61 -22.74
N PRO A 83 -18.37 3.61 -23.61
CA PRO A 83 -17.58 4.80 -23.26
C PRO A 83 -18.26 5.73 -22.25
#